data_AF-A0A0P1FJK9-F1
#
_entry.id   AF-A0A0P1FJK9-F1
#
_cell.length_a   1.000
_cell.length_b   1.000
_cell.length_c   1.000
_cell.angle_alpha   90.00
_cell.angle_beta   90.00
_cell.angle_gamma   90.00
#
_symmetry.space_group_name_H-M   'P 1'
#
loop_
_entity.id
_entity.type
_entity.pdbx_description
1 polymer ?
#
loop_
_entity_poly.entity_id
_entity_poly.type
_entity_poly.pdbx_seq_one_letter_code
_entity_poly.pdbx_strand_id
1 'polypeptide(L)'
;MSKIPLYRVRQIGLQFAVVNRANERVSPFFRRKDDAEDICQKRIEKVGTGLRRCLSCRAEFQSDGAHHRMCSYCRSRGAASVTPVSVVLNSGAQI
;
A
#
# COMPACT_ATOMS: atom_id res chain seq x y z
N MET A 1 -20.69 -5.11 -14.21
CA MET A 1 -19.69 -4.36 -13.42
C MET A 1 -18.32 -4.96 -13.68
N SER A 2 -17.47 -4.29 -14.47
CA SER A 2 -16.13 -4.80 -14.79
C SER A 2 -15.25 -4.80 -13.55
N LYS A 3 -14.87 -5.98 -13.04
CA LYS A 3 -13.99 -6.10 -11.88
C LYS A 3 -12.59 -5.61 -12.27
N ILE A 4 -12.14 -4.49 -11.71
CA ILE A 4 -10.78 -4.00 -11.90
C ILE A 4 -9.81 -5.00 -11.26
N PRO A 5 -8.86 -5.57 -12.03
CA PRO A 5 -7.91 -6.56 -11.51
C PRO A 5 -7.04 -5.92 -10.43
N LEU A 6 -6.62 -6.73 -9.45
CA LEU A 6 -5.85 -6.24 -8.31
C LEU A 6 -4.52 -5.61 -8.74
N TYR A 7 -3.87 -6.25 -9.70
CA TYR A 7 -2.70 -5.77 -10.39
C TYR A 7 -2.90 -5.89 -11.90
N ARG A 8 -2.29 -4.98 -12.66
CA ARG A 8 -2.22 -5.06 -14.12
C ARG A 8 -0.95 -4.40 -14.63
N VAL A 9 -0.50 -4.83 -15.80
CA VAL A 9 0.57 -4.13 -16.53
C VAL A 9 0.00 -2.88 -17.18
N ARG A 10 0.74 -1.78 -17.10
CA ARG A 10 0.45 -0.51 -17.75
C ARG A 10 1.69 -0.02 -18.48
N GLN A 11 1.50 0.45 -19.71
CA GLN A 11 2.53 1.17 -20.45
C GLN A 11 2.59 2.63 -19.96
N ILE A 12 3.81 3.10 -19.68
CA ILE A 12 4.12 4.46 -19.24
C ILE A 12 5.26 4.95 -20.12
N GLY A 13 4.92 5.78 -21.12
CA GLY A 13 5.85 6.15 -22.18
C GLY A 13 6.32 4.92 -22.98
N LEU A 14 7.64 4.73 -23.05
CA LEU A 14 8.29 3.61 -23.75
C LEU A 14 8.57 2.40 -22.84
N GLN A 15 8.02 2.38 -21.63
CA GLN A 15 8.29 1.36 -20.62
C GLN A 15 7.00 0.76 -20.06
N PHE A 16 7.11 -0.37 -19.37
CA PHE A 16 6.00 -1.08 -18.73
C PHE A 16 6.18 -1.10 -17.22
N ALA A 17 5.11 -1.08 -16.46
CA ALA A 17 5.13 -1.30 -15.01
C ALA A 17 3.85 -1.97 -14.53
N VAL A 18 3.93 -2.65 -13.40
CA VAL A 18 2.76 -3.19 -12.69
C VAL A 18 2.14 -2.09 -11.84
N VAL A 19 0.84 -1.87 -12.01
CA VAL A 19 0.04 -0.94 -11.21
C VAL A 19 -1.05 -1.68 -10.43
N ASN A 20 -1.47 -1.11 -9.30
CA ASN A 20 -2.59 -1.63 -8.51
C ASN A 20 -3.96 -1.10 -8.99
N ARG A 21 -5.03 -1.40 -8.26
CA ARG A 21 -6.40 -0.88 -8.55
C ARG A 21 -6.48 0.64 -8.54
N ALA A 22 -5.72 1.30 -7.66
CA ALA A 22 -5.64 2.76 -7.55
C ALA A 22 -4.73 3.40 -8.61
N ASN A 23 -4.24 2.65 -9.60
CA ASN A 23 -3.28 3.10 -10.62
C ASN A 23 -1.89 3.47 -10.08
N GLU A 24 -1.57 3.12 -8.85
CA GLU A 24 -0.26 3.37 -8.26
C GLU A 24 0.75 2.34 -8.79
N ARG A 25 1.95 2.80 -9.16
CA ARG A 25 3.04 1.94 -9.61
C ARG A 25 3.61 1.15 -8.43
N VAL A 26 3.60 -0.17 -8.54
CA VAL A 26 4.07 -1.09 -7.49
C VAL A 26 5.28 -1.94 -7.89
N SER A 27 5.86 -1.69 -9.07
CA SER A 27 7.08 -2.34 -9.56
C SER A 27 8.09 -1.32 -10.13
N PRO A 28 9.33 -1.74 -10.42
CA PRO A 28 10.21 -1.04 -11.34
C PRO A 28 9.60 -0.88 -12.74
N PHE A 29 10.29 -0.12 -13.60
CA PHE A 29 10.00 -0.06 -15.03
C PHE A 29 10.71 -1.20 -15.77
N PHE A 30 10.02 -1.77 -16.74
CA PHE A 30 10.51 -2.83 -17.62
C PHE A 30 10.55 -2.34 -19.06
N ARG A 31 11.54 -2.83 -19.81
CA ARG A 31 11.65 -2.54 -21.25
C ARG A 31 10.69 -3.39 -22.08
N ARG A 32 10.42 -4.62 -21.64
CA ARG A 32 9.50 -5.55 -22.31
C ARG A 32 8.22 -5.72 -21.49
N LYS A 33 7.11 -5.97 -22.18
CA LYS A 33 5.81 -6.19 -21.57
C LYS A 33 5.80 -7.50 -20.77
N ASP A 34 6.38 -8.56 -21.33
CA ASP A 34 6.42 -9.90 -20.74
C ASP A 34 7.11 -9.91 -19.37
N ASP A 35 8.21 -9.16 -19.22
CA ASP A 35 8.89 -9.00 -17.93
C ASP A 35 7.95 -8.39 -16.86
N ALA A 36 7.09 -7.44 -17.26
CA ALA A 36 6.11 -6.85 -16.37
C ALA A 36 4.94 -7.80 -16.09
N GLU A 37 4.53 -8.62 -17.07
CA GLU A 37 3.47 -9.62 -16.95
C GLU A 37 3.87 -10.73 -15.96
N ASP A 38 5.10 -11.24 -16.04
CA ASP A 38 5.64 -12.21 -15.08
C ASP A 38 5.58 -11.69 -13.64
N ILE A 39 5.95 -10.42 -13.44
CA ILE A 39 5.89 -9.78 -12.12
C ILE A 39 4.44 -9.53 -11.68
N CYS A 40 3.55 -9.21 -12.61
CA CYS A 40 2.12 -9.07 -12.34
C CYS A 40 1.53 -10.39 -11.86
N GLN A 41 1.82 -11.49 -12.56
CA GLN A 41 1.34 -12.83 -12.24
C GLN A 41 1.85 -13.29 -10.87
N LYS A 42 3.17 -13.17 -10.61
CA LYS A 42 3.76 -13.48 -9.29
C LYS A 42 3.11 -12.70 -8.14
N ARG A 43 2.68 -11.47 -8.38
CA ARG A 43 1.98 -10.66 -7.37
C ARG A 43 0.54 -11.11 -7.16
N ILE A 44 -0.16 -11.47 -8.23
CA ILE A 44 -1.52 -12.04 -8.16
C ILE A 44 -1.49 -13.34 -7.34
N GLU A 45 -0.54 -14.23 -7.63
CA GLU A 45 -0.36 -15.50 -6.90
C GLU A 45 -0.07 -15.28 -5.41
N LYS A 46 0.81 -14.32 -5.07
CA LYS A 46 1.12 -13.97 -3.67
C LYS A 46 -0.04 -13.33 -2.91
N VAL A 47 -1.04 -12.79 -3.58
CA VAL A 47 -2.26 -12.30 -2.90
C VAL A 47 -3.16 -13.46 -2.50
N GLY A 48 -3.16 -14.56 -3.27
CA GLY A 48 -3.90 -15.78 -2.94
C GLY A 48 -3.47 -16.40 -1.61
N THR A 49 -2.24 -16.14 -1.16
CA THR A 49 -1.75 -16.55 0.17
C THR A 49 -2.07 -15.54 1.28
N GLY A 50 -2.99 -14.60 1.03
CA GLY A 50 -3.09 -13.30 1.70
C GLY A 50 -3.78 -13.25 3.07
N LEU A 51 -4.15 -14.38 3.67
CA LEU A 51 -4.55 -14.37 5.08
C LEU A 51 -3.32 -14.17 5.97
N ARG A 52 -3.32 -13.07 6.71
CA ARG A 52 -2.30 -12.77 7.71
C ARG A 52 -2.96 -12.60 9.06
N ARG A 53 -2.22 -12.91 10.13
CA ARG A 53 -2.61 -12.52 11.49
C ARG A 53 -2.25 -11.05 11.72
N CYS A 54 -3.22 -10.26 12.19
CA CYS A 54 -3.03 -8.88 12.57
C CYS A 54 -1.96 -8.77 13.66
N LEU A 55 -1.01 -7.83 13.53
CA LEU A 55 0.01 -7.61 14.56
C LEU A 55 -0.56 -7.16 15.91
N SER A 56 -1.73 -6.53 15.93
CA SER A 56 -2.37 -6.01 17.15
C SER A 56 -3.31 -7.04 17.78
N CYS A 57 -4.36 -7.45 17.07
CA CYS A 57 -5.39 -8.34 17.63
C CYS A 57 -5.24 -9.82 17.24
N ARG A 58 -4.23 -10.17 16.43
CA ARG A 58 -3.98 -11.54 15.91
C ARG A 58 -5.08 -12.15 15.02
N ALA A 59 -6.19 -11.44 14.81
CA ALA A 59 -7.24 -11.88 13.89
C ALA A 59 -6.69 -12.10 12.47
N GLU A 60 -7.18 -13.14 11.80
CA GLU A 60 -6.87 -13.37 10.39
C GLU A 60 -7.59 -12.36 9.52
N PHE A 61 -6.86 -11.74 8.60
CA PHE A 61 -7.40 -10.75 7.68
C PHE A 61 -6.69 -10.83 6.33
N GLN A 62 -7.37 -10.40 5.28
CA GLN A 62 -6.78 -10.27 3.94
C GLN A 62 -5.80 -9.10 3.93
N SER A 63 -4.52 -9.39 3.66
CA SER A 63 -3.46 -8.39 3.62
C SER A 63 -3.27 -7.82 2.22
N ASP A 64 -3.36 -6.49 2.09
CA ASP A 64 -3.16 -5.76 0.83
C ASP A 64 -1.67 -5.59 0.43
N GLY A 65 -0.76 -6.37 1.03
CA GLY A 65 0.67 -6.36 0.69
C GLY A 65 1.60 -6.34 1.90
N ALA A 66 2.92 -6.31 1.65
CA ALA A 66 3.96 -6.47 2.68
C ALA A 66 3.83 -5.47 3.85
N HIS A 67 3.47 -4.22 3.56
CA HIS A 67 3.31 -3.16 4.55
C HIS A 67 1.93 -3.17 5.24
N HIS A 68 0.98 -3.98 4.75
CA HIS A 68 -0.37 -4.08 5.31
C HIS A 68 -0.45 -5.20 6.35
N ARG A 69 0.20 -5.02 7.51
CA ARG A 69 0.30 -6.02 8.61
C ARG A 69 -0.74 -5.89 9.74
N MET A 70 -1.63 -4.91 9.67
CA MET A 70 -2.77 -4.75 10.59
C MET A 70 -4.10 -4.86 9.85
N CYS A 71 -5.11 -5.46 10.48
CA CYS A 71 -6.48 -5.44 9.97
C CYS A 71 -7.01 -4.01 9.90
N SER A 72 -8.07 -3.79 9.11
CA SER A 72 -8.69 -2.48 8.92
C SER A 72 -9.09 -1.82 10.25
N TYR A 73 -9.65 -2.59 11.17
CA TYR A 73 -10.07 -2.13 12.50
C TYR A 73 -8.89 -1.62 13.36
N CYS A 74 -7.81 -2.40 13.48
CA CYS A 74 -6.66 -1.96 14.28
C CYS A 74 -5.92 -0.79 13.63
N ARG A 75 -5.89 -0.74 12.29
CA ARG A 75 -5.25 0.35 11.54
C ARG A 75 -5.95 1.69 11.75
N SER A 76 -7.29 1.72 11.73
CA SER A 76 -8.04 2.97 11.95
C SER A 76 -7.86 3.52 13.36
N ARG A 77 -7.68 2.65 14.36
CA ARG A 77 -7.41 3.07 15.75
C ARG A 77 -5.98 3.60 15.95
N GLY A 78 -4.99 3.07 15.23
CA GLY A 78 -3.60 3.54 15.31
C GLY A 78 -3.35 4.89 14.62
N ALA A 79 -4.13 5.24 13.59
CA ALA A 79 -4.02 6.52 12.90
C ALA A 79 -4.61 7.70 13.71
N ALA A 80 -5.39 7.41 14.76
CA ALA A 80 -6.10 8.41 15.56
C ALA A 80 -5.23 9.11 16.64
N SER A 81 -3.93 8.81 16.74
CA SER A 81 -3.03 9.46 17.71
C SER A 81 -2.08 10.45 17.04
N VAL A 82 -2.62 11.50 16.44
CA VAL A 82 -1.88 12.76 16.31
C VAL A 82 -2.56 13.72 17.27
N THR A 83 -2.15 13.70 18.54
CA THR A 83 -2.38 14.84 19.41
C THR A 83 -1.59 16.00 18.82
N PRO A 84 -2.23 17.12 18.42
CA PRO A 84 -1.47 18.32 18.06
C PRO A 84 -0.68 18.74 19.31
N VAL A 85 0.65 18.75 19.19
CA VAL A 85 1.50 19.39 20.20
C VAL A 85 1.23 20.89 20.07
N SER A 86 0.49 21.44 21.03
CA SER A 86 0.34 22.88 21.17
C SER A 86 1.71 23.46 21.51
N VAL A 87 2.41 24.01 20.51
CA VAL A 87 3.64 24.77 20.74
C VAL A 87 3.23 26.11 21.37
N VAL A 88 3.47 26.24 22.68
CA VAL A 88 3.36 27.53 23.37
C VAL A 88 4.59 28.35 22.97
N LEU A 89 4.41 29.32 22.08
CA LEU A 89 5.43 30.32 21.77
C LEU A 89 5.60 31.24 22.99
N ASN A 90 6.74 31.10 23.68
CA ASN A 90 7.08 31.97 24.79
C ASN A 90 7.69 33.26 24.24
N SER A 91 6.87 34.31 24.10
CA SER A 91 7.34 35.65 23.72
C SER A 91 8.00 36.31 24.95
N GLY A 92 9.30 36.02 25.13
CA GLY A 92 10.13 36.63 26.16
C GLY A 92 10.55 38.06 25.78
N ALA A 93 9.94 39.01 26.47
CA ALA A 93 10.45 40.28 27.02
C ALA A 93 11.65 41.03 26.40
N GLN A 94 11.34 42.28 26.06
CA GLN A 94 12.10 43.54 26.06
C GLN A 94 13.45 43.59 26.80
N ILE A 95 14.40 44.31 26.17
CA ILE A 95 15.37 45.21 26.83
C ILE A 95 15.33 46.57 26.13
#